data_AF-A0A930QQ08-F1
#
_entry.id   AF-A0A930QQ08-F1
#
_cell.length_a   1.000
_cell.length_b   1.000
_cell.length_c   1.000
_cell.angle_alpha   90.00
_cell.angle_beta   90.00
_cell.angle_gamma   90.00
#
_symmetry.space_group_name_H-M   'P 1'
#
loop_
_entity.id
_entity.type
_entity.pdbx_description
1 polymer ?
#
loop_
_entity_poly.entity_id
_entity_poly.type
_entity_poly.pdbx_seq_one_letter_code
_entity_poly.pdbx_strand_id
1 'polypeptide(L)'
;MKKILAVLLAALLLLTLGCGSKNTAADDAEEDHAALDLSQSLKPPASFEGKRVLVAFFSRAGENHEVGYVEKGNTALLAEQLAELIHADATFEIQTVIPYPIDLKEMTEVAKQEQAKQARPLLASKVDDMAQYDIIYLGYPTWYQDLPM
;
A
#
# COMPACT_ATOMS: atom_id res chain seq x y z
N MET A 1 -6.40 -7.44 56.41
CA MET A 1 -5.97 -8.07 55.13
C MET A 1 -6.89 -9.21 54.68
N LYS A 2 -7.28 -10.17 55.53
CA LYS A 2 -8.20 -11.27 55.14
C LYS A 2 -9.60 -10.82 54.68
N LYS A 3 -10.15 -9.76 55.29
CA LYS A 3 -11.47 -9.19 54.90
C LYS A 3 -11.44 -8.38 53.60
N ILE A 4 -10.28 -7.82 53.24
CA ILE A 4 -10.09 -7.04 51.99
C ILE A 4 -9.84 -7.99 50.81
N LEU A 5 -9.12 -9.10 51.06
CA LEU A 5 -8.90 -10.15 50.06
C LEU A 5 -10.20 -10.89 49.68
N ALA A 6 -11.12 -11.09 50.64
CA ALA A 6 -12.42 -11.70 50.39
C ALA A 6 -13.35 -10.81 49.53
N VAL A 7 -13.26 -9.48 49.67
CA VAL A 7 -14.06 -8.52 48.87
C VAL A 7 -13.51 -8.40 47.45
N LEU A 8 -12.18 -8.45 47.26
CA LEU A 8 -11.54 -8.46 45.94
C LEU A 8 -11.79 -9.76 45.16
N LEU A 9 -11.88 -10.91 45.85
CA LEU A 9 -12.18 -12.19 45.20
C LEU A 9 -13.66 -12.31 44.80
N ALA A 10 -14.58 -11.71 45.56
CA ALA A 10 -16.01 -11.65 45.23
C ALA A 10 -16.31 -10.70 44.06
N ALA A 11 -15.54 -9.61 43.91
CA ALA A 11 -15.69 -8.67 42.79
C ALA A 11 -15.19 -9.24 41.45
N LEU A 12 -14.23 -10.17 41.47
CA LEU A 12 -13.69 -10.81 40.27
C LEU A 12 -14.60 -11.91 39.70
N LEU A 13 -15.56 -12.41 40.50
CA LEU A 13 -16.53 -13.45 40.11
C LEU A 13 -17.84 -12.90 39.52
N LEU A 14 -18.03 -11.58 39.48
CA LEU A 14 -19.22 -10.91 38.94
C LEU A 14 -19.07 -10.41 37.49
N LEU A 15 -17.95 -10.71 36.83
CA LEU A 15 -17.68 -10.28 35.44
C LEU A 15 -17.91 -11.37 34.37
N THR A 16 -18.46 -12.55 34.72
CA THR A 16 -18.64 -13.67 33.77
C THR A 16 -20.08 -14.03 33.44
N LEU A 17 -21.07 -13.20 33.79
CA LEU A 17 -22.45 -13.37 33.31
C LEU A 17 -22.81 -12.32 32.25
N GLY A 18 -22.26 -12.51 31.05
CA GLY A 18 -22.74 -11.88 29.83
C GLY A 18 -23.35 -12.93 28.90
N CYS A 19 -24.61 -13.32 29.16
CA CYS A 19 -25.43 -14.03 28.17
C CYS A 19 -26.22 -12.98 27.37
N GLY A 20 -25.93 -12.87 26.07
CA GLY A 20 -26.69 -12.04 25.15
C GLY A 20 -26.88 -12.76 23.82
N SER A 21 -27.91 -13.61 23.73
CA SER A 21 -28.43 -14.06 22.43
C SER A 21 -29.20 -12.92 21.77
N LYS A 22 -28.72 -12.47 20.61
CA LYS A 22 -29.57 -11.99 19.51
C LYS A 22 -28.95 -12.45 18.20
N ASN A 23 -29.66 -13.36 17.53
CA ASN A 23 -29.52 -13.58 16.10
C ASN A 23 -29.71 -12.25 15.37
N THR A 24 -28.72 -11.86 14.60
CA THR A 24 -28.90 -11.00 13.43
C THR A 24 -28.19 -11.70 12.29
N ALA A 25 -28.98 -12.14 11.32
CA ALA A 25 -28.50 -12.53 10.01
C ALA A 25 -27.67 -11.36 9.44
N ALA A 26 -26.41 -11.63 9.13
CA ALA A 26 -25.55 -10.76 8.36
C ALA A 26 -24.67 -11.69 7.51
N ASP A 27 -25.05 -11.76 6.23
CA ASP A 27 -24.22 -12.04 5.07
C ASP A 27 -22.87 -12.72 5.35
N ASP A 28 -22.82 -14.04 5.16
CA ASP A 28 -21.57 -14.78 5.01
C ASP A 28 -20.95 -14.37 3.66
N ALA A 29 -20.28 -13.22 3.63
CA ALA A 29 -19.19 -13.02 2.68
C ALA A 29 -18.02 -13.85 3.20
N GLU A 30 -17.84 -15.05 2.64
CA GLU A 30 -16.59 -15.81 2.77
C GLU A 30 -15.43 -14.93 2.27
N GLU A 31 -14.72 -14.28 3.19
CA GLU A 31 -13.36 -13.82 2.92
C GLU A 31 -12.48 -15.08 2.82
N ASP A 32 -12.39 -15.61 1.60
CA ASP A 32 -11.46 -16.66 1.23
C ASP A 32 -10.04 -16.10 1.31
N HIS A 33 -9.42 -16.21 2.48
CA HIS A 33 -7.97 -16.12 2.62
C HIS A 33 -7.32 -17.39 2.05
N ALA A 34 -7.53 -17.64 0.77
CA ALA A 34 -6.74 -18.61 0.03
C ALA A 34 -5.28 -18.19 0.17
N ALA A 35 -4.46 -19.07 0.76
CA ALA A 35 -3.02 -18.92 0.72
C ALA A 35 -2.60 -18.68 -0.74
N LEU A 36 -1.80 -17.63 -0.99
CA LEU A 36 -1.30 -17.31 -2.33
C LEU A 36 -0.55 -18.51 -2.89
N ASP A 37 -1.23 -19.29 -3.73
CA ASP A 37 -0.66 -20.43 -4.43
C ASP A 37 0.20 -19.90 -5.58
N LEU A 38 1.49 -19.68 -5.29
CA LEU A 38 2.48 -19.22 -6.26
C LEU A 38 2.72 -20.23 -7.42
N SER A 39 2.11 -21.41 -7.37
CA SER A 39 2.16 -22.39 -8.46
C SER A 39 1.07 -22.19 -9.52
N GLN A 40 0.03 -21.41 -9.21
CA GLN A 40 -1.00 -21.07 -10.18
C GLN A 40 -0.61 -19.81 -10.97
N SER A 41 -0.85 -19.86 -12.29
CA SER A 41 -0.76 -18.66 -13.12
C SER A 41 -1.82 -17.67 -12.62
N LEU A 42 -1.37 -16.56 -12.07
CA LEU A 42 -2.23 -15.44 -11.74
C LEU A 42 -2.90 -14.98 -13.04
N LYS A 43 -4.22 -14.84 -13.00
CA LYS A 43 -5.02 -14.26 -14.07
C LYS A 43 -5.59 -12.93 -13.57
N PRO A 44 -5.85 -11.97 -14.47
CA PRO A 44 -6.56 -10.76 -14.09
C PRO A 44 -7.91 -11.12 -13.45
N PRO A 45 -8.37 -10.34 -12.47
CA PRO A 45 -9.70 -10.49 -11.93
C PRO A 45 -10.76 -10.43 -13.04
N ALA A 46 -11.79 -11.26 -12.97
CA ALA A 46 -12.90 -11.22 -13.95
C ALA A 46 -13.55 -9.83 -14.04
N SER A 47 -13.50 -9.05 -12.96
CA SER A 47 -13.98 -7.65 -12.92
C SER A 47 -13.24 -6.68 -13.83
N PHE A 48 -12.15 -7.11 -14.48
CA PHE A 48 -11.37 -6.32 -15.43
C PHE A 48 -11.84 -6.52 -16.88
N GLU A 49 -12.75 -7.46 -17.14
CA GLU A 49 -13.24 -7.71 -18.49
C GLU A 49 -13.82 -6.45 -19.13
N GLY A 50 -13.32 -6.10 -20.31
CA GLY A 50 -13.71 -4.90 -21.07
C GLY A 50 -13.22 -3.57 -20.50
N LYS A 51 -12.42 -3.57 -19.43
CA LYS A 51 -11.86 -2.37 -18.81
C LYS A 51 -10.42 -2.14 -19.22
N ARG A 52 -10.03 -0.87 -19.29
CA ARG A 52 -8.65 -0.46 -19.54
C ARG A 52 -7.93 -0.15 -18.23
N VAL A 53 -6.76 -0.72 -18.06
CA VAL A 53 -5.99 -0.68 -16.81
C VAL A 53 -4.66 0.06 -17.00
N LEU A 54 -4.41 1.05 -16.14
CA LEU A 54 -3.14 1.75 -16.03
C LEU A 54 -2.42 1.36 -14.74
N VAL A 55 -1.13 1.04 -14.84
CA VAL A 55 -0.23 0.99 -13.67
C VAL A 55 0.65 2.23 -13.69
N ALA A 56 0.27 3.25 -12.93
CA ALA A 56 1.09 4.44 -12.71
C ALA A 56 1.95 4.23 -11.46
N PHE A 57 3.21 4.65 -11.49
CA PHE A 57 4.08 4.49 -10.32
C PHE A 57 5.14 5.57 -10.22
N PHE A 58 5.48 5.96 -9.00
CA PHE A 58 6.69 6.70 -8.69
C PHE A 58 7.72 5.76 -8.06
N SER A 59 8.98 5.84 -8.48
CA SER A 59 10.05 4.97 -7.99
C SER A 59 11.37 5.73 -7.90
N ARG A 60 12.27 5.26 -7.03
CA ARG A 60 13.62 5.84 -6.88
C ARG A 60 14.66 4.74 -6.87
N ALA A 61 15.61 4.80 -7.81
CA ALA A 61 16.83 4.01 -7.79
C ALA A 61 17.91 4.69 -6.91
N GLY A 62 19.08 4.06 -6.76
CA GLY A 62 20.17 4.58 -5.93
C GLY A 62 20.24 3.93 -4.57
N GLU A 63 20.82 4.63 -3.58
CA GLU A 63 21.05 4.08 -2.26
C GLU A 63 19.75 4.02 -1.45
N ASN A 64 19.37 2.83 -1.00
CA ASN A 64 18.19 2.57 -0.20
C ASN A 64 18.54 1.93 1.15
N HIS A 65 17.68 2.16 2.14
CA HIS A 65 17.80 1.55 3.45
C HIS A 65 17.76 0.02 3.33
N GLU A 66 18.58 -0.68 4.12
CA GLU A 66 18.73 -2.15 4.20
C GLU A 66 19.24 -2.88 2.95
N VAL A 67 18.96 -2.39 1.74
CA VAL A 67 19.30 -3.08 0.48
C VAL A 67 20.47 -2.43 -0.27
N GLY A 68 20.96 -1.28 0.20
CA GLY A 68 22.09 -0.58 -0.40
C GLY A 68 21.73 0.03 -1.76
N TYR A 69 22.70 0.06 -2.67
CA TYR A 69 22.51 0.65 -3.99
C TYR A 69 21.73 -0.28 -4.92
N VAL A 70 20.65 0.23 -5.51
CA VAL A 70 19.86 -0.48 -6.53
C VAL A 70 19.88 0.29 -7.84
N GLU A 71 20.10 -0.40 -8.95
CA GLU A 71 20.07 0.20 -10.29
C GLU A 71 18.64 0.56 -10.73
N LYS A 72 17.66 -0.15 -10.18
CA LYS A 72 16.24 0.03 -10.44
C LYS A 72 15.48 0.10 -9.12
N GLY A 73 14.62 1.10 -8.97
CA GLY A 73 13.86 1.26 -7.74
C GLY A 73 12.86 0.13 -7.51
N ASN A 74 12.71 -0.28 -6.24
CA ASN A 74 11.88 -1.43 -5.85
C ASN A 74 10.42 -1.30 -6.32
N THR A 75 9.85 -0.09 -6.26
CA THR A 75 8.47 0.15 -6.72
C THR A 75 8.34 -0.04 -8.23
N ALA A 76 9.37 0.31 -9.01
CA ALA A 76 9.36 0.07 -10.46
C ALA A 76 9.38 -1.43 -10.78
N LEU A 77 10.19 -2.21 -10.05
CA LEU A 77 10.19 -3.68 -10.18
C LEU A 77 8.80 -4.26 -9.90
N LEU A 78 8.16 -3.83 -8.81
CA LEU A 78 6.82 -4.31 -8.46
C LEU A 78 5.75 -3.84 -9.45
N ALA A 79 5.84 -2.61 -9.96
CA ALA A 79 4.87 -2.08 -10.92
C ALA A 79 4.92 -2.83 -12.25
N GLU A 80 6.11 -3.18 -12.72
CA GLU A 80 6.27 -4.00 -13.93
C GLU A 80 5.75 -5.41 -13.74
N GLN A 81 6.12 -6.07 -12.64
CA GLN A 81 5.58 -7.38 -12.29
C GLN A 81 4.06 -7.35 -12.20
N LEU A 82 3.50 -6.34 -11.53
CA LEU A 82 2.05 -6.18 -11.42
C LEU A 82 1.41 -6.00 -12.80
N ALA A 83 1.97 -5.13 -13.66
CA ALA A 83 1.45 -4.88 -14.99
C ALA A 83 1.43 -6.14 -15.85
N GLU A 84 2.47 -6.98 -15.76
CA GLU A 84 2.52 -8.29 -16.42
C GLU A 84 1.43 -9.23 -15.88
N LEU A 85 1.30 -9.31 -14.55
CA LEU A 85 0.36 -10.23 -13.88
C LEU A 85 -1.11 -9.90 -14.15
N ILE A 86 -1.46 -8.61 -14.22
CA ILE A 86 -2.84 -8.16 -14.44
C ILE A 86 -3.14 -7.84 -15.91
N HIS A 87 -2.18 -8.06 -16.80
CA HIS A 87 -2.25 -7.69 -18.22
C HIS A 87 -2.68 -6.22 -18.41
N ALA A 88 -2.02 -5.30 -17.71
CA ALA A 88 -2.32 -3.89 -17.80
C ALA A 88 -2.11 -3.36 -19.23
N ASP A 89 -2.99 -2.46 -19.68
CA ASP A 89 -2.90 -1.84 -21.00
C ASP A 89 -1.69 -0.90 -21.12
N ALA A 90 -1.28 -0.28 -20.01
CA ALA A 90 -0.16 0.65 -19.99
C ALA A 90 0.51 0.72 -18.61
N THR A 91 1.79 1.08 -18.63
CA THR A 91 2.53 1.55 -17.45
C THR A 91 2.89 3.02 -17.63
N PHE A 92 2.98 3.76 -16.52
CA PHE A 92 3.43 5.15 -16.51
C PHE A 92 4.32 5.43 -15.31
N GLU A 93 5.60 5.71 -15.54
CA GLU A 93 6.49 6.17 -14.48
C GLU A 93 6.30 7.67 -14.26
N ILE A 94 5.86 8.02 -13.06
CA ILE A 94 5.77 9.39 -12.57
C ILE A 94 7.20 9.84 -12.27
N GLN A 95 7.64 10.91 -12.94
CA GLN A 95 8.96 11.49 -12.75
C GLN A 95 8.82 12.97 -12.41
N THR A 96 9.64 13.46 -11.49
CA THR A 96 9.76 14.89 -11.17
C THR A 96 10.71 15.58 -12.16
N VAL A 97 10.50 16.87 -12.41
CA VAL A 97 11.41 17.69 -13.24
C VAL A 97 12.80 17.76 -12.61
N ILE A 98 12.85 17.85 -11.28
CA ILE A 98 14.11 17.79 -10.51
C ILE A 98 14.24 16.37 -9.96
N PRO A 99 15.21 15.56 -10.43
CA PRO A 99 15.41 14.22 -9.91
C PRO A 99 15.78 14.24 -8.43
N TYR A 100 15.28 13.26 -7.68
CA TYR A 100 15.65 13.10 -6.28
C TYR A 100 17.12 12.66 -6.13
N PRO A 101 17.80 13.03 -5.03
CA PRO A 101 19.15 12.59 -4.76
C PRO A 101 19.30 11.07 -4.73
N ILE A 102 20.46 10.59 -5.17
CA ILE A 102 20.85 9.17 -5.16
C ILE A 102 21.30 8.74 -3.76
N ASP A 103 22.00 9.61 -3.03
CA ASP A 103 22.45 9.39 -1.66
C ASP A 103 21.25 9.34 -0.70
N LEU A 104 21.22 8.33 0.17
CA LEU A 104 20.08 8.08 1.05
C LEU A 104 19.87 9.23 2.04
N LYS A 105 20.94 9.79 2.57
CA LYS A 105 20.87 10.86 3.58
C LYS A 105 20.36 12.16 2.97
N GLU A 106 20.87 12.52 1.80
CA GLU A 106 20.41 13.71 1.06
C GLU A 106 18.93 13.57 0.66
N MET A 107 18.53 12.41 0.12
CA MET A 107 17.14 12.16 -0.24
C MET A 107 16.21 12.26 0.98
N THR A 108 16.62 11.66 2.09
CA THR A 108 15.86 11.66 3.34
C THR A 108 15.62 13.10 3.84
N GLU A 109 16.61 13.99 3.73
CA GLU A 109 16.43 15.39 4.09
C GLU A 109 15.49 16.14 3.12
N VAL A 110 15.58 15.89 1.82
CA VAL A 110 14.65 16.46 0.82
C VAL A 110 13.21 16.04 1.12
N ALA A 111 12.97 14.73 1.25
CA ALA A 111 11.64 14.18 1.51
C ALA A 111 11.01 14.74 2.80
N LYS A 112 11.82 14.90 3.86
CA LYS A 112 11.37 15.51 5.12
C LYS A 112 10.94 16.96 4.94
N GLN A 113 11.73 17.75 4.22
CA GLN A 113 11.42 19.16 3.97
C GLN A 113 10.19 19.32 3.10
N GLU A 114 10.04 18.48 2.08
CA GLU A 114 8.86 18.48 1.22
C GLU A 114 7.60 18.11 1.99
N GLN A 115 7.64 17.04 2.80
CA GLN A 115 6.51 16.65 3.66
C GLN A 115 6.12 17.79 4.62
N ALA A 116 7.10 18.40 5.29
CA ALA A 116 6.87 19.51 6.21
C ALA A 116 6.25 20.74 5.53
N LYS A 117 6.53 20.95 4.23
CA LYS A 117 6.00 22.06 3.43
C LYS A 117 4.73 21.70 2.66
N GLN A 118 4.27 20.45 2.74
CA GLN A 118 3.24 19.90 1.84
C GLN A 118 3.55 20.23 0.37
N ALA A 119 4.80 20.05 -0.03
CA ALA A 119 5.25 20.38 -1.37
C ALA A 119 4.48 19.59 -2.43
N ARG A 120 4.46 20.10 -3.67
CA ARG A 120 3.95 19.40 -4.85
C ARG A 120 4.99 19.57 -5.96
N PRO A 121 6.05 18.74 -5.98
CA PRO A 121 7.09 18.78 -7.00
C PRO A 121 6.48 18.76 -8.40
N LEU A 122 7.06 19.56 -9.30
CA LEU A 122 6.60 19.59 -10.68
C LEU A 122 6.92 18.24 -11.35
N LEU A 123 5.91 17.67 -12.00
CA LEU A 123 6.06 16.44 -12.78
C LEU A 123 6.65 16.75 -14.17
N ALA A 124 7.57 15.91 -14.63
CA ALA A 124 8.23 16.05 -15.92
C ALA A 124 7.32 15.69 -17.10
N SER A 125 6.29 14.88 -16.84
CA SER A 125 5.35 14.39 -17.84
C SER A 125 3.99 14.15 -17.20
N LYS A 126 2.99 13.89 -18.05
CA LYS A 126 1.64 13.47 -17.64
C LYS A 126 1.19 12.34 -18.55
N VAL A 127 0.19 11.59 -18.11
CA VAL A 127 -0.56 10.71 -18.99
C VAL A 127 -1.42 11.57 -19.92
N ASP A 128 -1.37 11.32 -21.23
CA ASP A 128 -2.01 12.18 -22.23
C ASP A 128 -3.53 12.19 -22.13
N ASP A 129 -4.14 11.01 -22.00
CA ASP A 129 -5.59 10.84 -21.82
C ASP A 129 -5.84 9.91 -20.62
N MET A 130 -6.11 10.50 -19.46
CA MET A 130 -6.46 9.75 -18.26
C MET A 130 -7.89 9.18 -18.30
N ALA A 131 -8.78 9.75 -19.11
CA ALA A 131 -10.19 9.35 -19.14
C ALA A 131 -10.42 7.99 -19.82
N GLN A 132 -9.42 7.49 -20.55
CA GLN A 132 -9.49 6.21 -21.23
C GLN A 132 -9.30 5.00 -20.29
N TYR A 133 -8.86 5.20 -19.04
CA TYR A 133 -8.58 4.11 -18.10
C TYR A 133 -9.70 4.01 -17.06
N ASP A 134 -10.23 2.81 -16.87
CA ASP A 134 -11.27 2.52 -15.88
C ASP A 134 -10.68 2.15 -14.52
N ILE A 135 -9.48 1.59 -14.53
CA ILE A 135 -8.76 1.11 -13.35
C ILE A 135 -7.35 1.70 -13.37
N ILE A 136 -6.97 2.34 -12.27
CA ILE A 136 -5.64 2.92 -12.10
C ILE A 136 -5.05 2.34 -10.82
N TYR A 137 -3.94 1.62 -10.98
CA TYR A 137 -3.04 1.31 -9.88
C TYR A 137 -2.04 2.43 -9.72
N LEU A 138 -1.81 2.86 -8.48
CA LEU A 138 -0.80 3.84 -8.13
C LEU A 138 0.23 3.22 -7.18
N GLY A 139 1.43 3.00 -7.68
CA GLY A 139 2.56 2.49 -6.88
C GLY A 139 3.49 3.61 -6.40
N TYR A 140 3.93 3.57 -5.15
CA TYR A 140 4.94 4.49 -4.63
C TYR A 140 5.71 3.86 -3.45
N PRO A 141 6.96 4.26 -3.19
CA PRO A 141 7.65 3.96 -1.95
C PRO A 141 7.03 4.74 -0.79
N THR A 142 7.07 4.19 0.42
CA THR A 142 6.67 4.93 1.63
C THR A 142 7.81 5.83 2.10
N TRP A 143 7.59 7.14 2.14
CA TRP A 143 8.53 8.11 2.70
C TRP A 143 7.91 8.78 3.90
N TYR A 144 8.57 8.71 5.06
CA TYR A 144 8.07 9.30 6.31
C TYR A 144 6.60 8.95 6.61
N GLN A 145 6.28 7.65 6.50
CA GLN A 145 4.94 7.10 6.78
C GLN A 145 3.83 7.66 5.85
N ASP A 146 4.21 8.24 4.71
CA ASP A 146 3.27 8.82 3.74
C ASP A 146 3.72 8.54 2.29
N LEU A 147 2.88 8.95 1.34
CA LEU A 147 3.25 9.06 -0.07
C LEU A 147 4.32 10.15 -0.29
N PRO A 148 5.24 9.97 -1.25
CA PRO A 148 6.14 11.03 -1.70
C PRO A 148 5.34 12.24 -2.18
N MET A 149 5.81 13.45 -1.85
CA MET A 149 5.11 14.71 -2.14
C MET A 149 5.01 15.04 -3.63
#